data_AF-A0A6A2ZBB3-F1
#
_entry.id   AF-A0A6A2ZBB3-F1
#
_cell.length_a   1.000
_cell.length_b   1.000
_cell.length_c   1.000
_cell.angle_alpha   90.00
_cell.angle_beta   90.00
_cell.angle_gamma   90.00
#
_symmetry.space_group_name_H-M   'P 1'
#
loop_
_entity.id
_entity.type
_entity.pdbx_description
1 polymer ?
#
loop_
_entity_poly.entity_id
_entity_poly.type
_entity_poly.pdbx_seq_one_letter_code
_entity_poly.pdbx_strand_id
1 'polypeptide(L)'
;MRLLIEPGGGMVDESLAILAILASHPEGKSAIGAAKAMPLLLDFIGNGSPRNKENAAAILVHLCARDQHPGEAVELGVMDHLVDLAQNGTDRAKRKADQLLQRLSRYVEQKKQAHAHSEAQAQQSLSQSQAQAQQMRPPSVANAVDS
;
A
#
# COMPACT_ATOMS: atom_id res chain seq x y z
N MET A 1 -18.00 11.84 -6.00
CA MET A 1 -17.02 12.58 -5.18
C MET A 1 -17.26 14.09 -5.11
N ARG A 2 -18.01 14.71 -6.03
CA ARG A 2 -18.25 16.17 -6.05
C ARG A 2 -18.73 16.77 -4.71
N LEU A 3 -19.62 16.09 -3.99
CA LEU A 3 -20.11 16.50 -2.67
C LEU A 3 -19.03 16.60 -1.57
N LEU A 4 -17.87 15.97 -1.77
CA LEU A 4 -16.73 16.05 -0.84
C LEU A 4 -15.79 17.21 -1.13
N ILE A 5 -15.92 17.86 -2.30
CA ILE A 5 -14.95 18.83 -2.83
C ILE A 5 -15.60 20.22 -3.00
N GLU A 6 -16.93 20.32 -2.96
CA GLU A 6 -17.63 21.61 -3.12
C GLU A 6 -17.41 22.54 -1.92
N PRO A 7 -16.76 23.71 -2.11
CA PRO A 7 -16.60 24.70 -1.05
C PRO A 7 -17.98 25.23 -0.62
N GLY A 8 -18.29 25.12 0.67
CA GLY A 8 -19.61 25.49 1.21
C GLY A 8 -20.64 24.34 1.25
N GLY A 9 -20.29 23.14 0.80
CA GLY A 9 -21.14 21.95 0.90
C GLY A 9 -21.24 21.45 2.35
N GLY A 10 -22.36 21.76 3.03
CA GLY A 10 -22.64 21.28 4.39
C GLY A 10 -22.93 19.78 4.52
N MET A 11 -22.48 18.95 3.55
CA MET A 11 -22.82 17.53 3.43
C MET A 11 -21.59 16.60 3.43
N VAL A 12 -20.40 17.11 3.76
CA VAL A 12 -19.16 16.31 3.78
C VAL A 12 -19.28 15.15 4.78
N ASP A 13 -19.80 15.42 5.97
CA ASP A 13 -20.00 14.43 7.03
C ASP A 13 -20.93 13.28 6.59
N GLU A 14 -22.10 13.64 6.05
CA GLU A 14 -23.12 12.70 5.58
C GLU A 14 -22.62 11.89 4.39
N SER A 15 -21.91 12.56 3.46
CA SER A 15 -21.32 11.91 2.29
C SER A 15 -20.28 10.87 2.70
N LEU A 16 -19.38 11.21 3.63
CA LEU A 16 -18.39 10.25 4.15
C LEU A 16 -19.04 9.10 4.91
N ALA A 17 -20.10 9.36 5.68
CA ALA A 17 -20.84 8.30 6.37
C ALA A 17 -21.48 7.31 5.39
N ILE A 18 -22.11 7.81 4.31
CA ILE A 18 -22.68 6.97 3.24
C ILE A 18 -21.58 6.18 2.53
N LEU A 19 -20.46 6.83 2.19
CA LEU A 19 -19.33 6.15 1.56
C LEU A 19 -18.75 5.04 2.46
N ALA A 20 -18.69 5.24 3.78
CA ALA A 20 -18.25 4.20 4.71
C ALA A 20 -19.17 2.98 4.67
N ILE A 21 -20.49 3.18 4.57
CA ILE A 21 -21.46 2.09 4.41
C ILE A 21 -21.24 1.38 3.06
N LEU A 22 -21.13 2.13 1.96
CA LEU A 22 -20.92 1.57 0.63
C LEU A 22 -19.60 0.79 0.53
N ALA A 23 -18.53 1.29 1.14
CA ALA A 23 -17.21 0.63 1.13
C ALA A 23 -17.24 -0.77 1.77
N SER A 24 -18.19 -1.02 2.69
CA SER A 24 -18.36 -2.34 3.30
C SER A 24 -18.97 -3.39 2.37
N HIS A 25 -19.50 -2.98 1.21
CA HIS A 25 -20.09 -3.84 0.19
C HIS A 25 -19.16 -3.95 -1.04
N PRO A 26 -19.11 -5.11 -1.73
CA PRO A 26 -18.21 -5.32 -2.87
C PRO A 26 -18.37 -4.28 -3.99
N GLU A 27 -19.59 -3.97 -4.39
CA GLU A 27 -19.90 -3.04 -5.48
C GLU A 27 -19.53 -1.60 -5.10
N GLY A 28 -19.87 -1.19 -3.88
CA GLY A 28 -19.53 0.13 -3.37
C GLY A 28 -18.02 0.30 -3.23
N LYS A 29 -17.31 -0.71 -2.73
CA LYS A 29 -15.85 -0.74 -2.66
C LYS A 29 -15.22 -0.58 -4.04
N SER A 30 -15.69 -1.35 -5.03
CA SER A 30 -15.21 -1.28 -6.41
C SER A 30 -15.42 0.11 -7.01
N ALA A 31 -16.62 0.68 -6.85
CA ALA A 31 -16.95 2.00 -7.37
C ALA A 31 -16.10 3.11 -6.71
N ILE A 32 -15.87 3.03 -5.39
CA ILE A 32 -15.01 3.98 -4.68
C ILE A 32 -13.56 3.88 -5.14
N GLY A 33 -13.03 2.66 -5.30
CA GLY A 33 -11.68 2.43 -5.81
C GLY A 33 -11.49 2.96 -7.24
N ALA A 34 -12.46 2.71 -8.13
CA ALA A 34 -12.45 3.22 -9.50
C ALA A 34 -12.50 4.76 -9.57
N ALA A 35 -13.09 5.41 -8.57
CA ALA A 35 -13.16 6.86 -8.48
C ALA A 35 -11.84 7.52 -8.02
N LYS A 36 -10.75 6.76 -7.84
CA LYS A 36 -9.44 7.25 -7.36
C LYS A 36 -9.56 8.08 -6.08
N ALA A 37 -10.35 7.57 -5.13
CA ALA A 37 -10.70 8.28 -3.89
C ALA A 37 -9.52 8.45 -2.93
N MET A 38 -8.40 7.74 -3.12
CA MET A 38 -7.34 7.62 -2.12
C MET A 38 -6.77 8.96 -1.66
N PRO A 39 -6.34 9.89 -2.54
CA PRO A 39 -5.75 11.16 -2.09
C PRO A 39 -6.73 12.00 -1.26
N LEU A 40 -8.01 12.00 -1.67
CA LEU A 40 -9.08 12.71 -0.96
C LEU A 40 -9.34 12.12 0.42
N LEU A 41 -9.34 10.78 0.54
CA LEU A 41 -9.53 10.11 1.82
C LEU A 41 -8.36 10.37 2.77
N LEU A 42 -7.13 10.40 2.27
CA LEU A 42 -5.94 10.73 3.07
C LEU A 42 -5.98 12.17 3.58
N ASP A 43 -6.40 13.13 2.75
CA ASP A 43 -6.61 14.51 3.18
C ASP A 43 -7.61 14.59 4.35
N PHE A 44 -8.72 13.84 4.28
CA PHE A 44 -9.66 13.76 5.41
C PHE A 44 -9.07 13.13 6.68
N ILE A 45 -8.15 12.16 6.58
CA ILE A 45 -7.47 11.61 7.77
C ILE A 45 -6.58 12.68 8.43
N GLY A 46 -5.84 13.46 7.64
CA GLY A 46 -4.94 14.49 8.16
C GLY A 46 -5.67 15.73 8.66
N ASN A 47 -6.57 16.26 7.85
CA ASN A 47 -7.09 17.62 7.99
C ASN A 47 -8.60 17.67 8.32
N GLY A 48 -9.30 16.53 8.27
CA GLY A 48 -10.74 16.48 8.50
C GLY A 48 -11.15 16.68 9.96
N SER A 49 -12.46 16.91 10.17
CA SER A 49 -13.06 16.88 11.52
C SER A 49 -12.89 15.49 12.16
N PRO A 50 -13.03 15.34 13.48
CA PRO A 50 -12.97 14.02 14.12
C PRO A 50 -13.91 12.98 13.48
N ARG A 51 -15.09 13.42 13.03
CA ARG A 51 -16.07 12.58 12.32
C ARG A 51 -15.60 12.23 10.91
N ASN A 52 -14.99 13.18 10.18
CA ASN A 52 -14.43 12.90 8.86
C ASN A 52 -13.27 11.91 8.94
N LYS A 53 -12.35 12.10 9.89
CA LYS A 53 -11.21 11.19 10.14
C LYS A 53 -11.69 9.77 10.42
N GLU A 54 -12.68 9.62 11.31
CA GLU A 54 -13.25 8.30 11.64
C GLU A 54 -13.88 7.61 10.41
N ASN A 55 -14.68 8.35 9.63
CA ASN A 55 -15.34 7.79 8.45
C ASN A 55 -14.35 7.50 7.32
N ALA A 56 -13.37 8.39 7.08
CA ALA A 56 -12.30 8.15 6.12
C ALA A 56 -11.50 6.89 6.49
N ALA A 57 -11.17 6.71 7.78
CA ALA A 57 -10.48 5.52 8.25
C ALA A 57 -11.33 4.26 8.04
N ALA A 58 -12.66 4.34 8.24
CA ALA A 58 -13.57 3.24 7.96
C ALA A 58 -13.57 2.84 6.47
N ILE A 59 -13.60 3.82 5.56
CA ILE A 59 -13.52 3.57 4.12
C ILE A 59 -12.20 2.89 3.77
N LEU A 60 -11.07 3.41 4.29
CA LEU A 60 -9.74 2.84 4.04
C LEU A 60 -9.57 1.42 4.58
N VAL A 61 -10.16 1.10 5.75
CA VAL A 61 -10.21 -0.27 6.28
C VAL A 61 -10.86 -1.23 5.30
N HIS A 62 -11.85 -0.79 4.52
CA HIS A 62 -12.50 -1.65 3.53
C HIS A 62 -11.74 -1.71 2.20
N LEU A 63 -11.22 -0.58 1.71
CA LEU A 63 -10.46 -0.50 0.47
C LEU A 63 -9.14 -1.29 0.57
N CYS A 64 -8.41 -1.12 1.67
CA CYS A 64 -7.14 -1.81 1.90
C CYS A 64 -7.32 -3.29 2.29
N ALA A 65 -8.51 -3.88 2.15
CA ALA A 65 -8.74 -5.28 2.52
C ALA A 65 -8.21 -6.28 1.47
N ARG A 66 -8.12 -5.86 0.19
CA ARG A 66 -7.61 -6.66 -0.94
C ARG A 66 -6.88 -5.76 -1.95
N ASP A 67 -6.10 -6.39 -2.82
CA ASP A 67 -4.93 -5.85 -3.52
C ASP A 67 -5.07 -4.50 -4.26
N GLN A 68 -3.89 -3.90 -4.47
CA GLN A 68 -3.53 -2.57 -5.01
C GLN A 68 -3.65 -1.38 -4.05
N HIS A 69 -4.76 -1.26 -3.32
CA HIS A 69 -5.00 -0.09 -2.46
C HIS A 69 -4.04 0.07 -1.25
N PRO A 70 -3.56 -1.02 -0.60
CA PRO A 70 -2.56 -0.87 0.46
C PRO A 70 -1.25 -0.22 0.00
N GLY A 71 -0.82 -0.51 -1.24
CA GLY A 71 0.39 0.09 -1.82
C GLY A 71 0.22 1.57 -2.08
N GLU A 72 -0.86 1.93 -2.78
CA GLU A 72 -1.21 3.32 -3.07
C GLU A 72 -1.30 4.16 -1.78
N ALA A 73 -1.93 3.63 -0.73
CA ALA A 73 -2.05 4.34 0.54
C ALA A 73 -0.68 4.59 1.22
N VAL A 74 0.22 3.60 1.19
CA VAL A 74 1.58 3.72 1.74
C VAL A 74 2.41 4.71 0.93
N GLU A 75 2.38 4.63 -0.40
CA GLU A 75 3.10 5.54 -1.30
C GLU A 75 2.67 7.00 -1.13
N LEU A 76 1.39 7.24 -0.81
CA LEU A 76 0.85 8.56 -0.53
C LEU A 76 1.08 9.05 0.92
N GLY A 77 1.81 8.30 1.75
CA GLY A 77 2.20 8.76 3.09
C GLY A 77 1.10 8.67 4.16
N VAL A 78 0.20 7.69 4.06
CA VAL A 78 -0.87 7.51 5.05
C VAL A 78 -0.37 7.13 6.45
N MET A 79 0.83 6.54 6.57
CA MET A 79 1.31 5.90 7.81
C MET A 79 1.37 6.88 8.99
N ASP A 80 1.96 8.07 8.80
CA ASP A 80 2.10 9.07 9.86
C ASP A 80 0.74 9.61 10.34
N HIS A 81 -0.16 9.84 9.39
CA HIS A 81 -1.53 10.26 9.66
C HIS A 81 -2.31 9.21 10.48
N LEU A 82 -2.06 7.92 10.25
CA LEU A 82 -2.68 6.85 11.03
C LEU A 82 -2.07 6.69 12.41
N VAL A 83 -0.76 6.94 12.57
CA VAL A 83 -0.11 6.96 13.90
C VAL A 83 -0.70 8.08 14.75
N ASP A 84 -0.82 9.29 14.19
CA ASP A 84 -1.49 10.41 14.86
C ASP A 84 -2.94 10.04 15.24
N LEU A 85 -3.70 9.48 14.29
CA LEU A 85 -5.09 9.09 14.54
C LEU A 85 -5.22 8.02 15.63
N ALA A 86 -4.29 7.07 15.70
CA ALA A 86 -4.26 6.03 16.73
C ALA A 86 -3.94 6.59 18.13
N GLN A 87 -3.20 7.69 18.22
CA GLN A 87 -2.84 8.34 19.49
C GLN A 87 -3.90 9.35 19.94
N ASN A 88 -4.42 10.14 19.00
CA ASN A 88 -5.17 11.35 19.29
C ASN A 88 -6.64 11.30 18.84
N GLY A 89 -7.06 10.24 18.12
CA GLY A 89 -8.43 10.10 17.63
C GLY A 89 -9.49 9.72 18.69
N THR A 90 -10.74 9.65 18.26
CA THR A 90 -11.84 9.03 19.04
C THR A 90 -11.56 7.54 19.24
N ASP A 91 -12.17 6.88 20.24
CA ASP A 91 -11.99 5.44 20.47
C ASP A 91 -12.33 4.58 19.22
N ARG A 92 -13.28 5.04 18.42
CA ARG A 92 -13.63 4.39 17.15
C ARG A 92 -12.58 4.65 16.08
N ALA A 93 -12.08 5.88 15.97
CA ALA A 93 -11.02 6.22 15.03
C ALA A 93 -9.72 5.47 15.35
N LYS A 94 -9.33 5.41 16.64
CA LYS A 94 -8.15 4.69 17.13
C LYS A 94 -8.16 3.23 16.73
N ARG A 95 -9.26 2.52 17.03
CA ARG A 95 -9.42 1.10 16.65
C ARG A 95 -9.29 0.87 15.14
N LYS A 96 -9.81 1.77 14.32
CA LYS A 96 -9.71 1.68 12.85
C LYS A 96 -8.30 1.98 12.36
N ALA A 97 -7.65 2.98 12.95
CA ALA A 97 -6.27 3.34 12.66
C ALA A 97 -5.33 2.19 13.00
N ASP A 98 -5.45 1.59 14.19
CA ASP A 98 -4.66 0.41 14.59
C ASP A 98 -4.85 -0.76 13.64
N GLN A 99 -6.11 -1.06 13.26
CA GLN A 99 -6.43 -2.12 12.30
C GLN A 99 -5.75 -1.87 10.94
N LEU A 100 -5.75 -0.61 10.49
CA LEU A 100 -5.17 -0.24 9.22
C LEU A 100 -3.64 -0.27 9.28
N LEU A 101 -3.02 0.28 10.33
CA LEU A 101 -1.57 0.22 10.57
C LEU A 101 -1.07 -1.23 10.56
N GLN A 102 -1.70 -2.13 11.33
CA GLN A 102 -1.32 -3.54 11.35
C GLN A 102 -1.39 -4.20 9.96
N ARG A 103 -2.32 -3.76 9.12
CA ARG A 103 -2.47 -4.30 7.77
C ARG A 103 -1.43 -3.73 6.82
N LEU A 104 -1.21 -2.42 6.84
CA LEU A 104 -0.22 -1.76 5.98
C LEU A 104 1.20 -2.18 6.34
N SER A 105 1.53 -2.31 7.63
CA SER A 105 2.82 -2.83 8.07
C SER A 105 3.08 -4.26 7.56
N ARG A 106 2.05 -5.13 7.60
CA ARG A 106 2.16 -6.48 7.00
C ARG A 106 2.36 -6.43 5.48
N TYR A 107 1.67 -5.54 4.80
CA TYR A 107 1.84 -5.34 3.35
C TYR A 107 3.26 -4.91 2.99
N VAL A 108 3.81 -3.92 3.71
CA VAL A 108 5.18 -3.43 3.51
C VAL A 108 6.21 -4.55 3.73
N GLU A 109 6.03 -5.32 4.80
CA GLU A 109 6.93 -6.44 5.11
C GLU A 109 6.85 -7.54 4.03
N GLN A 110 5.66 -7.90 3.57
CA GLN A 110 5.48 -8.86 2.48
C GLN A 110 6.13 -8.38 1.18
N LYS A 111 6.02 -7.08 0.85
CA LYS A 111 6.68 -6.49 -0.32
C LYS A 111 8.20 -6.53 -0.21
N LYS A 112 8.75 -6.24 0.97
CA LYS A 112 10.19 -6.33 1.25
C LYS A 112 10.70 -7.76 1.10
N GLN A 113 9.97 -8.74 1.64
CA GLN A 113 10.32 -10.16 1.53
C GLN A 113 10.25 -10.66 0.08
N ALA A 114 9.22 -10.27 -0.66
CA ALA A 114 9.09 -10.63 -2.08
C ALA A 114 10.25 -10.05 -2.92
N HIS A 115 10.64 -8.81 -2.65
CA HIS A 115 11.78 -8.18 -3.32
C HIS A 115 13.09 -8.90 -3.00
N ALA A 116 13.38 -9.11 -1.71
CA ALA A 116 14.59 -9.81 -1.27
C ALA A 116 14.67 -11.23 -1.85
N HIS A 117 13.53 -11.94 -1.93
CA HIS A 117 13.48 -13.26 -2.54
C HIS A 117 13.77 -13.21 -4.06
N SER A 118 13.19 -12.24 -4.77
CA SER A 118 13.46 -12.04 -6.20
C SER A 118 14.93 -11.68 -6.47
N GLU A 119 15.53 -10.81 -5.65
CA GLU A 119 16.93 -10.43 -5.77
C GLU A 119 17.87 -11.61 -5.51
N ALA A 120 17.61 -12.38 -4.44
CA ALA A 120 18.40 -13.56 -4.12
C ALA A 120 18.33 -14.61 -5.25
N GLN A 121 17.15 -14.84 -5.81
CA GLN A 121 16.97 -15.73 -6.97
C GLN A 121 17.72 -15.24 -8.21
N ALA A 122 17.69 -13.93 -8.49
CA ALA A 122 18.41 -13.34 -9.62
C ALA A 122 19.94 -13.43 -9.45
N GLN A 123 20.45 -13.21 -8.25
CA GLN A 123 21.89 -13.36 -7.95
C GLN A 123 22.34 -14.83 -8.07
N GLN A 124 21.50 -15.76 -7.62
CA GLN A 124 21.78 -17.19 -7.71
C GLN A 124 21.80 -17.68 -9.17
N SER A 125 20.88 -17.22 -10.03
CA SER A 125 20.91 -17.61 -11.45
C SER A 125 22.10 -17.02 -12.21
N LEU A 126 22.49 -15.78 -11.91
CA LEU A 126 23.68 -15.14 -12.48
C LEU A 126 24.96 -15.90 -12.11
N SER A 127 25.16 -16.23 -10.83
CA SER A 127 26.33 -16.99 -10.39
C SER A 127 26.41 -18.40 -11.01
N GLN A 128 25.28 -19.09 -11.15
CA GLN A 128 25.22 -20.40 -11.84
C GLN A 128 25.62 -20.28 -13.31
N SER A 129 25.13 -19.25 -14.02
CA SER A 129 25.49 -19.03 -15.43
C SER A 129 26.99 -18.73 -15.62
N GLN A 130 27.59 -17.95 -14.71
CA GLN A 130 29.02 -17.64 -14.74
C GLN A 130 29.88 -18.86 -14.46
N ALA A 131 29.49 -19.70 -13.50
CA ALA A 131 30.20 -20.95 -13.19
C ALA A 131 30.17 -21.93 -14.37
N GLN A 132 29.02 -22.07 -15.05
CA GLN A 132 28.91 -22.88 -16.26
C GLN A 132 29.78 -22.33 -17.41
N ALA A 133 29.81 -21.01 -17.61
CA ALA A 133 30.63 -20.39 -18.65
C ALA A 133 32.15 -20.56 -18.42
N GLN A 134 32.60 -20.55 -17.15
CA GLN A 134 34.00 -20.80 -16.80
C GLN A 134 34.43 -22.26 -17.04
N GLN A 135 33.52 -23.22 -16.84
CA GLN A 135 33.76 -24.64 -17.11
C GLN A 135 33.84 -24.98 -18.61
N MET A 136 33.13 -24.23 -19.46
CA MET A 136 33.19 -24.38 -20.92
C MET A 136 34.37 -23.67 -21.58
N ARG A 137 35.23 -22.99 -20.81
CA ARG A 137 36.40 -22.29 -21.36
C ARG A 137 37.41 -23.34 -21.83
N PRO A 138 37.78 -23.38 -23.13
CA PRO A 138 38.71 -24.38 -23.64
C PRO A 138 40.05 -24.25 -22.91
N PRO A 139 40.78 -25.37 -22.71
CA PRO A 139 42.09 -25.33 -22.09
C PRO A 139 42.99 -24.36 -22.86
N SER A 140 43.65 -23.46 -22.12
CA SER A 140 44.56 -22.47 -22.69
C SER A 140 45.62 -23.18 -23.53
N VAL A 141 45.76 -22.79 -24.81
CA VAL A 141 46.66 -23.40 -25.80
C VAL A 141 48.14 -23.11 -25.53
N ALA A 142 48.52 -22.82 -24.28
CA ALA A 142 49.85 -22.35 -23.90
C ALA A 142 50.95 -23.43 -23.87
N ASN A 143 50.66 -24.69 -24.21
CA ASN A 143 51.66 -25.77 -24.25
C ASN A 143 51.82 -26.35 -25.65
N ALA A 144 52.30 -25.54 -26.60
CA ALA A 144 52.69 -26.03 -27.93
C ALA A 144 53.90 -25.26 -28.49
N VAL A 145 54.96 -25.07 -27.69
CA VAL A 145 56.26 -24.62 -28.20
C VAL A 145 57.38 -25.23 -27.35
N ASP A 146 57.66 -26.51 -27.52
CA ASP A 146 59.04 -27.06 -27.51
C ASP A 146 58.99 -28.58 -27.68
N SER A 147 59.30 -29.06 -28.89
CA SER A 147 59.98 -30.33 -29.21
C SER A 147 60.20 -30.41 -30.72
#